data_AF-A0AAX7TMP4-F1
#
_entry.id   AF-A0AAX7TMP4-F1
#
_cell.length_a   1.000
_cell.length_b   1.000
_cell.length_c   1.000
_cell.angle_alpha   90.00
_cell.angle_beta   90.00
_cell.angle_gamma   90.00
#
_symmetry.space_group_name_H-M   'P 1'
#
loop_
_entity.id
_entity.type
_entity.pdbx_description
1 polymer ?
#
loop_
_entity_poly.entity_id
_entity_poly.type
_entity_poly.pdbx_seq_one_letter_code
_entity_poly.pdbx_strand_id
1 'polypeptide(L)'
;MNKNKRKSNVESPGVLKGKNLGPRRRNTCPSPQDITRALQSPSSAPSASAASLDDLIQRCLNCFDSEGKTSSPRGTQLVHMTLMMHSWVVPSEAFAQKLLTLYKDCPSDKRGLRRTQIRHLARQWISQFPAVFEVDPHLEQTMGDLWALVRSDGGEEKHSQLIENSCLSPHLNISQAPSPSVKKRKVSLIFDHMEPDEMAEHLSYLEFKNFCNVSFLDYRSYVVRGSVRDNPALERSVMMCNGVSQWVQLMILSRHTAQQRAQVFTKFIHVAQKLRSLQNFNTLMAVTGGLCHSSISRLKDTSNLLPPDVTKALSEMTELLSSRSNYSNYRRVYNECTGFKVPILGVHLKDLISLNEALPDYIDEEKINLSKLQHLYSNINDLLALHSCTPPFEANKDLLHLLTLSLDLYYTEDEIYELSYAKEPKNPKVQPVAPVKPPVVAEWGSGVTPRLDPDTISKHVKQMVDSIMKNYDHNQDGYISLEEFEKIAANFPFSFCTQETDREGQISREEITSYFMRGMSVCAKLGYNFNDILTF
;
A
#
# COMPACT_ATOMS: atom_id res chain seq x y z
N MET A 1 9.01 1.23 -87.36
CA MET A 1 9.21 -0.25 -87.35
C MET A 1 9.09 -0.77 -85.93
N ASN A 2 8.25 -1.79 -85.74
CA ASN A 2 8.17 -2.82 -84.68
C ASN A 2 9.48 -3.07 -83.88
N LYS A 3 9.54 -3.58 -82.63
CA LYS A 3 8.59 -4.17 -81.65
C LYS A 3 9.36 -4.38 -80.31
N ASN A 4 8.66 -4.21 -79.17
CA ASN A 4 8.59 -5.06 -77.95
C ASN A 4 9.82 -5.93 -77.54
N LYS A 5 10.22 -6.13 -76.25
CA LYS A 5 9.43 -6.42 -75.04
C LYS A 5 10.36 -6.52 -73.81
N ARG A 6 9.82 -6.24 -72.61
CA ARG A 6 10.41 -6.31 -71.25
C ARG A 6 11.05 -7.66 -70.89
N LYS A 7 12.12 -7.63 -70.08
CA LYS A 7 12.48 -8.69 -69.12
C LYS A 7 12.79 -8.09 -67.74
N SER A 8 12.16 -8.72 -66.75
CA SER A 8 12.21 -8.51 -65.31
C SER A 8 13.55 -8.95 -64.71
N ASN A 9 14.14 -8.12 -63.84
CA ASN A 9 15.25 -8.54 -62.98
C ASN A 9 14.70 -8.90 -61.60
N VAL A 10 15.06 -10.10 -61.16
CA VAL A 10 14.73 -10.71 -59.87
C VAL A 10 15.67 -10.11 -58.83
N GLU A 11 15.11 -9.39 -57.84
CA GLU A 11 15.84 -8.92 -56.66
C GLU A 11 15.82 -9.99 -55.55
N SER A 12 17.01 -10.30 -55.06
CA SER A 12 17.29 -11.13 -53.90
C SER A 12 16.73 -10.51 -52.61
N PRO A 13 16.29 -11.32 -51.62
CA PRO A 13 15.55 -10.80 -50.47
C PRO A 13 16.44 -10.02 -49.50
N GLY A 14 16.15 -8.72 -49.37
CA GLY A 14 16.76 -7.82 -48.40
C GLY A 14 16.40 -8.19 -46.96
N VAL A 15 17.43 -8.34 -46.15
CA VAL A 15 17.39 -8.51 -44.70
C VAL A 15 16.52 -7.42 -44.05
N LEU A 16 15.36 -7.80 -43.54
CA LEU A 16 14.55 -6.97 -42.64
C LEU A 16 15.38 -6.70 -41.37
N LYS A 17 15.87 -5.46 -41.22
CA LYS A 17 16.36 -4.95 -39.94
C LYS A 17 15.19 -4.93 -38.96
N GLY A 18 15.02 -6.03 -38.21
CA GLY A 18 14.22 -6.05 -37.01
C GLY A 18 14.76 -4.96 -36.07
N LYS A 19 13.90 -4.01 -35.71
CA LYS A 19 14.16 -3.11 -34.59
C LYS A 19 14.37 -4.02 -33.37
N ASN A 20 15.60 -4.14 -32.90
CA ASN A 20 15.90 -4.72 -31.61
C ASN A 20 15.13 -3.91 -30.56
N LEU A 21 13.96 -4.42 -30.17
CA LEU A 21 13.31 -4.10 -28.92
C LEU A 21 14.28 -4.60 -27.85
N GLY A 22 15.16 -3.71 -27.39
CA GLY A 22 15.95 -3.95 -26.19
C GLY A 22 15.02 -4.36 -25.05
N PRO A 23 15.48 -5.19 -24.11
CA PRO A 23 14.64 -5.66 -23.02
C PRO A 23 14.02 -4.45 -22.32
N ARG A 24 12.68 -4.39 -22.29
CA ARG A 24 11.94 -3.44 -21.44
C ARG A 24 12.56 -3.56 -20.05
N ARG A 25 13.20 -2.49 -19.56
CA ARG A 25 13.64 -2.41 -18.17
C ARG A 25 12.45 -2.80 -17.31
N ARG A 26 12.62 -3.76 -16.39
CA ARG A 26 11.61 -3.98 -15.34
C ARG A 26 11.42 -2.63 -14.65
N ASN A 27 10.17 -2.17 -14.49
CA ASN A 27 9.84 -0.85 -13.94
C ASN A 27 10.27 -0.65 -12.47
N THR A 28 10.98 -1.63 -11.90
CA THR A 28 11.57 -1.63 -10.57
C THR A 28 13.09 -1.44 -10.59
N CYS A 29 13.77 -1.48 -11.74
CA CYS A 29 15.22 -1.31 -11.81
C CYS A 29 15.60 0.19 -11.64
N PRO A 30 16.37 0.56 -10.59
CA PRO A 30 16.80 1.91 -10.30
C PRO A 30 17.70 2.48 -11.42
N SER A 31 17.65 3.80 -11.60
CA SER A 31 18.56 4.46 -12.54
C SER A 31 19.97 4.57 -11.95
N PRO A 32 21.03 4.70 -12.79
CA PRO A 32 22.40 4.95 -12.29
C PRO A 32 22.50 6.18 -11.37
N GLN A 33 21.65 7.19 -11.58
CA GLN A 33 21.56 8.37 -10.73
C GLN A 33 20.92 8.06 -9.37
N ASP A 34 19.93 7.17 -9.32
CA ASP A 34 19.31 6.71 -8.07
C ASP A 34 20.32 5.89 -7.24
N ILE A 35 21.08 5.01 -7.90
CA ILE A 35 22.19 4.25 -7.29
C ILE A 35 23.25 5.18 -6.71
N THR A 36 23.71 6.18 -7.48
CA THR A 36 24.73 7.14 -7.03
C THR A 36 24.27 7.94 -5.81
N ARG A 37 22.98 8.30 -5.73
CA ARG A 37 22.41 9.01 -4.59
C ARG A 37 22.25 8.11 -3.37
N ALA A 38 21.86 6.85 -3.56
CA ALA A 38 21.77 5.86 -2.50
C ALA A 38 23.13 5.64 -1.80
N LEU A 39 24.23 5.76 -2.54
CA LEU A 39 25.59 5.71 -2.00
C LEU A 39 26.03 6.99 -1.23
N GLN A 40 25.30 8.10 -1.38
CA GLN A 40 25.62 9.40 -0.77
C GLN A 40 24.82 9.71 0.50
N SER A 41 23.87 8.85 0.91
CA SER A 41 23.04 9.09 2.10
C SER A 41 23.90 9.14 3.37
N PRO A 42 23.83 10.22 4.18
CA PRO A 42 24.66 10.37 5.36
C PRO A 42 24.14 9.49 6.50
N SER A 43 24.96 8.56 6.95
CA SER A 43 24.73 7.78 8.17
C SER A 43 26.06 7.56 8.88
N SER A 44 26.06 7.71 10.20
CA SER A 44 27.21 7.45 11.05
C SER A 44 27.59 5.96 10.97
N ALA A 45 28.54 5.62 10.10
CA ALA A 45 29.02 4.26 9.93
C ALA A 45 29.54 3.71 11.29
N PRO A 46 29.15 2.49 11.70
CA PRO A 46 29.81 1.83 12.81
C PRO A 46 31.29 1.60 12.47
N SER A 47 32.16 1.62 13.49
CA SER A 47 33.63 1.51 13.40
C SER A 47 34.17 0.19 12.79
N ALA A 48 33.33 -0.68 12.23
CA ALA A 48 33.71 -1.82 11.41
C ALA A 48 32.62 -2.05 10.34
N SER A 49 32.94 -1.78 9.08
CA SER A 49 32.02 -1.85 7.93
C SER A 49 31.62 -3.27 7.53
N ALA A 50 32.32 -4.29 8.06
CA ALA A 50 32.08 -5.70 7.76
C ALA A 50 32.25 -6.56 9.02
N ALA A 51 31.48 -7.65 9.14
CA ALA A 51 31.64 -8.65 10.20
C ALA A 51 31.22 -10.03 9.73
N SER A 52 31.86 -11.09 10.21
CA SER A 52 31.32 -12.45 10.04
C SER A 52 30.00 -12.58 10.82
N LEU A 53 29.18 -13.58 10.48
CA LEU A 53 27.96 -13.88 11.23
C LEU A 53 28.26 -14.16 12.71
N ASP A 54 29.33 -14.93 12.97
CA ASP A 54 29.74 -15.28 14.32
C ASP A 54 30.19 -14.03 15.11
N ASP A 55 30.96 -13.13 14.49
CA ASP A 55 31.34 -11.86 15.11
C ASP A 55 30.13 -10.97 15.39
N LEU A 56 29.16 -10.91 14.48
CA LEU A 56 27.94 -10.12 14.65
C LEU A 56 27.11 -10.64 15.83
N ILE A 57 26.92 -11.96 15.91
CA ILE A 57 26.23 -12.59 17.04
C ILE A 57 26.98 -12.29 18.35
N GLN A 58 28.32 -12.43 18.39
CA GLN A 58 29.09 -12.10 19.58
C GLN A 58 28.95 -10.62 19.98
N ARG A 59 28.94 -9.69 19.02
CA ARG A 59 28.69 -8.26 19.30
C ARG A 59 27.30 -8.04 19.93
N CYS A 60 26.27 -8.71 19.42
CA CYS A 60 24.93 -8.67 20.00
C CYS A 60 24.87 -9.24 21.42
N LEU A 61 25.50 -10.41 21.66
CA LEU A 61 25.54 -11.02 22.99
C LEU A 61 26.26 -10.13 24.01
N ASN A 62 27.38 -9.52 23.61
CA ASN A 62 28.14 -8.59 24.46
C ASN A 62 27.38 -7.29 24.79
N CYS A 63 26.24 -7.02 24.14
CA CYS A 63 25.40 -5.88 24.47
C CYS A 63 24.51 -6.14 25.70
N PHE A 64 24.41 -7.37 26.20
CA PHE A 64 23.61 -7.71 27.38
C PHE A 64 24.48 -7.83 28.63
N ASP A 65 24.01 -7.22 29.72
CA ASP A 65 24.58 -7.41 31.06
C ASP A 65 24.10 -8.73 31.71
N SER A 66 24.53 -9.00 32.95
CA SER A 66 24.17 -10.20 33.70
C SER A 66 22.68 -10.29 34.05
N GLU A 67 21.96 -9.16 34.02
CA GLU A 67 20.52 -9.04 34.31
C GLU A 67 19.69 -9.04 33.02
N GLY A 68 20.34 -9.13 31.85
CA GLY A 68 19.68 -9.13 30.54
C GLY A 68 19.24 -7.76 30.03
N LYS A 69 19.71 -6.67 30.65
CA LYS A 69 19.52 -5.32 30.12
C LYS A 69 20.61 -5.00 29.10
N THR A 70 20.23 -4.22 28.09
CA THR A 70 21.19 -3.76 27.10
C THR A 70 22.07 -2.66 27.67
N SER A 71 23.39 -2.84 27.61
CA SER A 71 24.36 -2.01 28.33
C SER A 71 24.51 -0.59 27.76
N SER A 72 23.99 -0.31 26.55
CA SER A 72 23.99 1.02 25.95
C SER A 72 22.92 1.20 24.87
N PRO A 73 22.48 2.44 24.57
CA PRO A 73 21.55 2.73 23.46
C PRO A 73 22.06 2.25 22.10
N ARG A 74 23.38 2.37 21.86
CA ARG A 74 24.03 1.85 20.64
C ARG A 74 23.97 0.33 20.57
N GLY A 75 24.11 -0.35 21.70
CA GLY A 75 23.97 -1.80 21.81
C GLY A 75 22.53 -2.24 21.52
N THR A 76 21.54 -1.55 22.08
CA THR A 76 20.11 -1.82 21.77
C THR A 76 19.82 -1.70 20.27
N GLN A 77 20.31 -0.63 19.64
CA GLN A 77 20.13 -0.44 18.20
C GLN A 77 20.81 -1.53 17.37
N LEU A 78 22.03 -1.94 17.74
CA LEU A 78 22.74 -3.03 17.05
C LEU A 78 21.98 -4.36 17.14
N VAL A 79 21.46 -4.69 18.34
CA VAL A 79 20.66 -5.89 18.55
C VAL A 79 19.37 -5.82 17.73
N HIS A 80 18.62 -4.73 17.82
CA HIS A 80 17.38 -4.54 17.06
C HIS A 80 17.64 -4.61 15.53
N MET A 81 18.67 -3.93 15.05
CA MET A 81 19.09 -4.00 13.64
C MET A 81 19.43 -5.41 13.21
N THR A 82 20.21 -6.13 13.99
CA THR A 82 20.61 -7.51 13.65
C THR A 82 19.39 -8.43 13.61
N LEU A 83 18.52 -8.36 14.62
CA LEU A 83 17.32 -9.19 14.70
C LEU A 83 16.32 -8.88 13.58
N MET A 84 16.16 -7.61 13.17
CA MET A 84 15.29 -7.24 12.05
C MET A 84 15.90 -7.59 10.69
N MET A 85 17.22 -7.41 10.53
CA MET A 85 17.86 -7.39 9.22
C MET A 85 18.66 -8.66 8.87
N HIS A 86 18.94 -9.57 9.81
CA HIS A 86 19.74 -10.78 9.51
C HIS A 86 19.18 -11.59 8.33
N SER A 87 17.85 -11.66 8.21
CA SER A 87 17.13 -12.41 7.16
C SER A 87 17.42 -11.92 5.74
N TRP A 88 18.01 -10.73 5.57
CA TRP A 88 18.48 -10.23 4.27
C TRP A 88 19.69 -10.97 3.74
N VAL A 89 20.49 -11.57 4.64
CA VAL A 89 21.78 -12.17 4.31
C VAL A 89 21.81 -13.65 4.70
N VAL A 90 21.20 -14.00 5.83
CA VAL A 90 21.20 -15.35 6.39
C VAL A 90 19.77 -15.77 6.74
N PRO A 91 19.30 -16.97 6.35
CA PRO A 91 18.01 -17.49 6.78
C PRO A 91 17.85 -17.48 8.30
N SER A 92 16.66 -17.14 8.80
CA SER A 92 16.39 -17.09 10.24
C SER A 92 16.66 -18.43 10.93
N GLU A 93 16.34 -19.56 10.28
CA GLU A 93 16.67 -20.90 10.77
C GLU A 93 18.18 -21.07 11.01
N ALA A 94 19.02 -20.69 10.04
CA ALA A 94 20.48 -20.80 10.17
C ALA A 94 21.02 -19.88 11.28
N PHE A 95 20.43 -18.69 11.45
CA PHE A 95 20.75 -17.80 12.56
C PHE A 95 20.39 -18.43 13.91
N ALA A 96 19.20 -19.02 14.04
CA ALA A 96 18.76 -19.72 15.24
C ALA A 96 19.61 -20.97 15.53
N GLN A 97 20.00 -21.73 14.50
CA GLN A 97 20.85 -22.90 14.64
C GLN A 97 22.23 -22.52 15.19
N LYS A 98 22.80 -21.38 14.74
CA LYS A 98 24.04 -20.83 15.29
C LYS A 98 23.90 -20.47 16.77
N LEU A 99 22.79 -19.86 17.18
CA LEU A 99 22.52 -19.59 18.60
C LEU A 99 22.42 -20.90 19.41
N LEU A 100 21.77 -21.92 18.87
CA LEU A 100 21.67 -23.24 19.48
C LEU A 100 23.02 -23.92 19.68
N THR A 101 23.88 -23.90 18.66
CA THR A 101 25.26 -24.42 18.75
C THR A 101 26.06 -23.66 19.80
N LEU A 102 26.00 -22.32 19.81
CA LEU A 102 26.70 -21.49 20.81
C LEU A 102 26.21 -21.75 22.24
N TYR A 103 24.93 -22.12 22.42
CA TYR A 103 24.37 -22.49 23.72
C TYR A 103 24.89 -23.86 24.19
N LYS A 104 24.97 -24.84 23.29
CA LYS A 104 25.46 -26.21 23.54
C LYS A 104 26.96 -26.22 23.87
N ASP A 105 27.77 -25.61 23.00
CA ASP A 105 29.23 -25.73 23.01
C ASP A 105 29.92 -24.68 23.89
N CYS A 106 29.21 -24.14 24.89
CA CYS A 106 29.72 -23.06 25.71
C CYS A 106 30.83 -23.52 26.67
N PRO A 107 32.03 -22.90 26.63
CA PRO A 107 33.15 -23.19 27.53
C PRO A 107 32.75 -23.09 29.00
N SER A 108 33.23 -24.03 29.82
CA SER A 108 32.82 -24.18 31.24
C SER A 108 33.04 -22.93 32.09
N ASP A 109 34.06 -22.14 31.76
CA ASP A 109 34.48 -20.90 32.44
C ASP A 109 33.55 -19.70 32.16
N LYS A 110 32.89 -19.65 30.99
CA LYS A 110 31.99 -18.56 30.57
C LYS A 110 30.53 -18.98 30.42
N ARG A 111 30.22 -20.23 30.82
CA ARG A 111 28.93 -20.89 30.60
C ARG A 111 27.76 -20.11 31.16
N GLY A 112 27.86 -19.61 32.40
CA GLY A 112 26.78 -18.85 33.05
C GLY A 112 26.40 -17.59 32.27
N LEU A 113 27.35 -16.68 32.10
CA LEU A 113 27.12 -15.40 31.42
C LEU A 113 26.62 -15.58 29.98
N ARG A 114 27.30 -16.42 29.19
CA ARG A 114 26.98 -16.57 27.76
C ARG A 114 25.63 -17.24 27.53
N ARG A 115 25.24 -18.24 28.33
CA ARG A 115 23.89 -18.84 28.25
C ARG A 115 22.80 -17.84 28.62
N THR A 116 23.04 -17.01 29.64
CA THR A 116 22.13 -15.92 30.02
C THR A 116 21.98 -14.91 28.88
N GLN A 117 23.07 -14.44 28.28
CA GLN A 117 23.03 -13.52 27.13
C GLN A 117 22.27 -14.10 25.93
N ILE A 118 22.50 -15.37 25.59
CA ILE A 118 21.77 -16.05 24.50
C ILE A 118 20.28 -16.14 24.81
N ARG A 119 19.92 -16.48 26.05
CA ARG A 119 18.51 -16.51 26.51
C ARG A 119 17.84 -15.14 26.34
N HIS A 120 18.51 -14.06 26.74
CA HIS A 120 17.96 -12.71 26.61
C HIS A 120 17.84 -12.27 25.15
N LEU A 121 18.83 -12.58 24.30
CA LEU A 121 18.77 -12.29 22.87
C LEU A 121 17.61 -13.03 22.19
N ALA A 122 17.45 -14.33 22.46
CA ALA A 122 16.35 -15.13 21.92
C ALA A 122 14.99 -14.63 22.41
N ARG A 123 14.88 -14.24 23.68
CA ARG A 123 13.66 -13.65 24.23
C ARG A 123 13.33 -12.30 23.58
N GLN A 124 14.31 -11.43 23.39
CA GLN A 124 14.10 -10.16 22.69
C GLN A 124 13.67 -10.39 21.24
N TRP A 125 14.23 -11.39 20.56
CA TRP A 125 13.83 -11.71 19.20
C TRP A 125 12.36 -12.12 19.11
N ILE A 126 11.91 -13.04 19.98
CA ILE A 126 10.51 -13.47 20.03
C ILE A 126 9.58 -12.31 20.41
N SER A 127 9.98 -11.50 21.40
CA SER A 127 9.15 -10.41 21.89
C SER A 127 9.00 -9.26 20.89
N GLN A 128 10.06 -8.93 20.14
CA GLN A 128 10.05 -7.81 19.20
C GLN A 128 9.52 -8.20 17.82
N PHE A 129 9.76 -9.45 17.39
CA PHE A 129 9.45 -9.89 16.04
C PHE A 129 8.73 -11.26 16.02
N PRO A 130 7.57 -11.40 16.69
CA PRO A 130 6.85 -12.66 16.76
C PRO A 130 6.44 -13.20 15.38
N ALA A 131 6.07 -12.31 14.46
CA ALA A 131 5.66 -12.65 13.10
C ALA A 131 6.72 -13.41 12.28
N VAL A 132 8.01 -13.37 12.67
CA VAL A 132 9.07 -14.13 12.00
C VAL A 132 8.92 -15.64 12.23
N PHE A 133 8.40 -16.02 13.40
CA PHE A 133 8.27 -17.42 13.83
C PHE A 133 7.01 -18.08 13.27
N GLU A 134 5.97 -17.30 12.94
CA GLU A 134 4.74 -17.82 12.33
C GLU A 134 4.91 -18.28 10.87
N VAL A 135 5.95 -17.78 10.19
CA VAL A 135 6.17 -18.00 8.76
C VAL A 135 7.01 -19.25 8.47
N ASP A 136 7.91 -19.65 9.38
CA ASP A 136 8.89 -20.72 9.15
C ASP A 136 8.82 -21.81 10.24
N PRO A 137 8.23 -22.99 9.93
CA PRO A 137 8.14 -24.10 10.87
C PRO A 137 9.50 -24.65 11.32
N HIS A 138 10.54 -24.56 10.48
CA HIS A 138 11.87 -25.06 10.85
C HIS A 138 12.53 -24.13 11.87
N LEU A 139 12.36 -22.81 11.70
CA LEU A 139 12.78 -21.83 12.71
C LEU A 139 12.07 -22.08 14.05
N GLU A 140 10.76 -22.34 14.02
CA GLU A 140 9.98 -22.64 15.22
C GLU A 140 10.52 -23.88 15.93
N GLN A 141 10.82 -24.95 15.18
CA GLN A 141 11.40 -26.18 15.71
C GLN A 141 12.78 -25.93 16.34
N THR A 142 13.70 -25.27 15.63
CA THR A 142 15.06 -24.96 16.13
C THR A 142 15.01 -24.10 17.39
N MET A 143 14.11 -23.11 17.43
CA MET A 143 13.92 -22.27 18.62
C MET A 143 13.32 -23.10 19.77
N GLY A 144 12.39 -24.01 19.47
CA GLY A 144 11.86 -24.99 20.42
C GLY A 144 12.96 -25.85 21.07
N ASP A 145 13.89 -26.37 20.28
CA ASP A 145 15.05 -27.14 20.75
C ASP A 145 15.97 -26.30 21.66
N LEU A 146 16.19 -25.03 21.32
CA LEU A 146 16.95 -24.10 22.17
C LEU A 146 16.28 -23.92 23.55
N TRP A 147 14.97 -23.67 23.57
CA TRP A 147 14.24 -23.46 24.81
C TRP A 147 14.08 -24.74 25.66
N ALA A 148 14.08 -25.92 25.03
CA ALA A 148 14.14 -27.19 25.74
C ALA A 148 15.44 -27.30 26.56
N LEU A 149 16.58 -26.93 25.98
CA LEU A 149 17.87 -26.90 26.69
C LEU A 149 17.91 -25.84 27.79
N VAL A 150 17.34 -24.66 27.52
CA VAL A 150 17.23 -23.59 28.51
C VAL A 150 16.45 -24.04 29.76
N ARG A 151 15.42 -24.87 29.57
CA ARG A 151 14.63 -25.46 30.66
C ARG A 151 15.42 -26.51 31.44
N SER A 152 16.17 -27.37 30.76
CA SER A 152 17.04 -28.37 31.41
C SER A 152 18.11 -27.73 32.30
N ASP A 153 18.50 -26.49 32.03
CA ASP A 153 19.42 -25.69 32.85
C ASP A 153 18.74 -24.88 33.99
N GLY A 154 17.44 -25.11 34.26
CA GLY A 154 16.70 -24.43 35.35
C GLY A 154 16.03 -23.11 34.96
N GLY A 155 15.79 -22.86 33.66
CA GLY A 155 14.93 -21.76 33.21
C GLY A 155 13.43 -22.09 33.35
N GLU A 156 12.65 -21.19 33.95
CA GLU A 156 11.21 -21.39 34.23
C GLU A 156 10.27 -21.10 33.03
N GLU A 157 10.78 -20.61 31.89
CA GLU A 157 9.95 -20.04 30.82
C GLU A 157 9.64 -21.03 29.67
N LYS A 158 8.42 -21.00 29.13
CA LYS A 158 8.00 -21.81 27.97
C LYS A 158 8.02 -20.99 26.67
N HIS A 159 8.65 -21.51 25.62
CA HIS A 159 8.69 -20.93 24.27
C HIS A 159 7.32 -20.55 23.72
N SER A 160 6.35 -21.48 23.79
CA SER A 160 4.99 -21.26 23.29
C SER A 160 4.27 -20.13 24.03
N GLN A 161 4.46 -20.01 25.36
CA GLN A 161 3.87 -18.94 26.15
C GLN A 161 4.48 -17.57 25.86
N LEU A 162 5.77 -17.51 25.49
CA LEU A 162 6.43 -16.25 25.09
C LEU A 162 5.93 -15.77 23.73
N ILE A 163 5.72 -16.67 22.77
CA ILE A 163 5.12 -16.33 21.46
C ILE A 163 3.67 -15.88 21.68
N GLU A 164 2.84 -16.68 22.38
CA GLU A 164 1.44 -16.33 22.67
C GLU A 164 1.33 -14.97 23.38
N ASN A 165 2.15 -14.71 24.40
CA ASN A 165 2.14 -13.42 25.11
C ASN A 165 2.64 -12.24 24.26
N SER A 166 3.56 -12.47 23.31
CA SER A 166 4.10 -11.43 22.43
C SER A 166 3.19 -11.14 21.25
N CYS A 167 2.46 -12.15 20.75
CA CYS A 167 1.39 -11.97 19.76
C CYS A 167 0.17 -11.24 20.35
N LEU A 168 0.01 -11.25 21.69
CA LEU A 168 -1.15 -10.66 22.36
C LEU A 168 -1.12 -9.13 22.56
N SER A 169 -0.07 -8.37 22.17
CA SER A 169 -0.20 -6.89 22.09
C SER A 169 0.95 -6.15 21.37
N PRO A 170 0.67 -5.04 20.64
CA PRO A 170 -0.61 -4.56 20.17
C PRO A 170 -0.77 -4.89 18.68
N HIS A 171 -1.74 -5.76 18.33
CA HIS A 171 -2.67 -5.30 17.31
C HIS A 171 -3.04 -3.88 17.74
N LEU A 172 -3.04 -2.92 16.81
CA LEU A 172 -3.71 -1.64 17.04
C LEU A 172 -5.15 -1.96 17.48
N ASN A 173 -5.33 -2.19 18.78
CA ASN A 173 -6.51 -1.88 19.52
C ASN A 173 -6.55 -0.37 19.40
N ILE A 174 -7.09 0.06 18.26
CA ILE A 174 -7.98 1.21 18.21
C ILE A 174 -9.19 0.78 19.07
N SER A 175 -8.94 0.54 20.37
CA SER A 175 -9.94 0.47 21.41
C SER A 175 -10.40 1.88 21.53
N GLN A 176 -11.46 2.13 20.75
CA GLN A 176 -12.58 2.98 21.08
C GLN A 176 -12.41 3.64 22.45
N ALA A 177 -11.80 4.82 22.46
CA ALA A 177 -12.14 5.76 23.52
C ALA A 177 -13.66 5.97 23.44
N PRO A 178 -14.39 5.90 24.56
CA PRO A 178 -15.78 6.29 24.55
C PRO A 178 -15.80 7.76 24.09
N SER A 179 -16.58 8.01 23.04
CA SER A 179 -16.77 9.32 22.45
C SER A 179 -16.89 10.39 23.55
N PRO A 180 -16.01 11.41 23.63
CA PRO A 180 -16.44 12.64 24.25
C PRO A 180 -17.66 13.11 23.46
N SER A 181 -18.70 13.51 24.16
CA SER A 181 -20.04 13.81 23.67
C SER A 181 -20.07 14.98 22.68
N VAL A 182 -19.49 14.81 21.50
CA VAL A 182 -19.84 15.57 20.32
C VAL A 182 -21.19 15.00 19.91
N LYS A 183 -22.25 15.81 20.07
CA LYS A 183 -23.63 15.52 19.65
C LYS A 183 -23.58 14.66 18.37
N LYS A 184 -24.09 13.42 18.43
CA LYS A 184 -24.15 12.49 17.28
C LYS A 184 -24.63 13.27 16.05
N ARG A 185 -23.71 13.77 15.23
CA ARG A 185 -24.08 14.39 13.95
C ARG A 185 -24.73 13.27 13.17
N LYS A 186 -25.93 13.51 12.61
CA LYS A 186 -26.54 12.58 11.67
C LYS A 186 -25.54 12.43 10.52
N VAL A 187 -24.90 11.26 10.44
CA VAL A 187 -23.91 10.96 9.42
C VAL A 187 -24.68 10.58 8.16
N SER A 188 -24.53 11.39 7.11
CA SER A 188 -25.15 11.11 5.82
C SER A 188 -24.28 10.13 5.05
N LEU A 189 -24.86 9.01 4.63
CA LEU A 189 -24.21 8.07 3.72
C LEU A 189 -24.33 8.52 2.26
N ILE A 190 -24.59 9.79 1.99
CA ILE A 190 -24.78 10.34 0.62
C ILE A 190 -23.54 11.13 0.25
N PHE A 191 -22.92 10.77 -0.88
CA PHE A 191 -21.68 11.38 -1.39
C PHE A 191 -21.82 12.89 -1.53
N ASP A 192 -22.94 13.37 -2.06
CA ASP A 192 -23.17 14.79 -2.29
C ASP A 192 -23.21 15.61 -0.98
N HIS A 193 -23.60 14.98 0.14
CA HIS A 193 -23.66 15.62 1.45
C HIS A 193 -22.39 15.44 2.29
N MET A 194 -21.47 14.55 1.89
CA MET A 194 -20.22 14.33 2.60
C MET A 194 -19.26 15.50 2.36
N GLU A 195 -18.79 16.17 3.41
CA GLU A 195 -17.88 17.30 3.25
C GLU A 195 -16.49 16.83 2.78
N PRO A 196 -15.73 17.66 2.03
CA PRO A 196 -14.38 17.30 1.59
C PRO A 196 -13.44 16.91 2.73
N ASP A 197 -13.61 17.55 3.89
CA ASP A 197 -12.83 17.33 5.11
C ASP A 197 -13.09 15.93 5.67
N GLU A 198 -14.37 15.56 5.82
CA GLU A 198 -14.77 14.23 6.29
C GLU A 198 -14.25 13.16 5.32
N MET A 199 -14.38 13.37 4.01
CA MET A 199 -13.89 12.42 3.01
C MET A 199 -12.36 12.23 3.11
N ALA A 200 -11.60 13.31 3.26
CA ALA A 200 -10.14 13.25 3.40
C ALA A 200 -9.72 12.50 4.67
N GLU A 201 -10.41 12.72 5.80
CA GLU A 201 -10.14 12.03 7.07
C GLU A 201 -10.40 10.52 6.96
N HIS A 202 -11.53 10.11 6.39
CA HIS A 202 -11.89 8.70 6.29
C HIS A 202 -11.00 7.94 5.29
N LEU A 203 -10.64 8.56 4.16
CA LEU A 203 -9.66 7.99 3.23
C LEU A 203 -8.28 7.88 3.90
N SER A 204 -7.88 8.88 4.69
CA SER A 204 -6.63 8.85 5.44
C SER A 204 -6.62 7.76 6.51
N TYR A 205 -7.76 7.50 7.15
CA TYR A 205 -7.90 6.39 8.09
C TYR A 205 -7.70 5.04 7.42
N LEU A 206 -8.38 4.80 6.29
CA LEU A 206 -8.26 3.55 5.53
C LEU A 206 -6.82 3.31 5.05
N GLU A 207 -6.19 4.35 4.50
CA GLU A 207 -4.82 4.30 4.02
C GLU A 207 -3.84 4.05 5.17
N PHE A 208 -3.95 4.80 6.27
CA PHE A 208 -3.07 4.64 7.42
C PHE A 208 -3.19 3.25 8.05
N LYS A 209 -4.40 2.70 8.13
CA LYS A 209 -4.62 1.33 8.59
C LYS A 209 -3.91 0.31 7.69
N ASN A 210 -3.97 0.48 6.37
CA ASN A 210 -3.28 -0.40 5.43
C ASN A 210 -1.76 -0.26 5.55
N PHE A 211 -1.26 0.97 5.65
CA PHE A 211 0.16 1.25 5.86
C PHE A 211 0.70 0.61 7.16
N CYS A 212 -0.02 0.75 8.28
CA CYS A 212 0.38 0.14 9.55
C CYS A 212 0.40 -1.40 9.53
N ASN A 213 -0.29 -2.03 8.59
CA ASN A 213 -0.26 -3.49 8.42
C ASN A 213 0.98 -3.98 7.65
N VAL A 214 1.78 -3.09 7.06
CA VAL A 214 2.98 -3.44 6.30
C VAL A 214 4.14 -3.69 7.26
N SER A 215 4.61 -4.92 7.36
CA SER A 215 5.73 -5.30 8.23
C SER A 215 7.09 -5.11 7.57
N PHE A 216 8.17 -5.20 8.36
CA PHE A 216 9.53 -5.23 7.82
C PHE A 216 9.79 -6.45 6.90
N LEU A 217 9.10 -7.58 7.13
CA LEU A 217 9.17 -8.76 6.28
C LEU A 217 8.57 -8.48 4.90
N ASP A 218 7.52 -7.66 4.84
CA ASP A 218 6.89 -7.25 3.59
C ASP A 218 7.84 -6.36 2.77
N TYR A 219 8.53 -5.40 3.41
CA TYR A 219 9.56 -4.59 2.75
C TYR A 219 10.71 -5.44 2.21
N ARG A 220 11.22 -6.39 3.00
CA ARG A 220 12.23 -7.35 2.55
C ARG A 220 11.74 -8.17 1.36
N SER A 221 10.55 -8.76 1.48
CA SER A 221 9.95 -9.59 0.42
C SER A 221 9.85 -8.82 -0.90
N TYR A 222 9.37 -7.58 -0.85
CA TYR A 222 9.28 -6.71 -2.01
C TYR A 222 10.64 -6.40 -2.63
N VAL A 223 11.63 -6.03 -1.83
CA VAL A 223 12.96 -5.63 -2.32
C VAL A 223 13.72 -6.81 -2.93
N VAL A 224 13.61 -8.00 -2.32
CA VAL A 224 14.27 -9.22 -2.81
C VAL A 224 13.57 -9.78 -4.06
N ARG A 225 12.22 -9.77 -4.09
CA ARG A 225 11.45 -10.33 -5.22
C ARG A 225 11.26 -9.32 -6.36
N GLY A 226 11.39 -8.03 -6.09
CA GLY A 226 11.08 -6.94 -7.03
C GLY A 226 9.61 -6.89 -7.44
N SER A 227 8.71 -7.41 -6.61
CA SER A 227 7.29 -7.56 -6.90
C SER A 227 6.47 -7.53 -5.61
N VAL A 228 5.28 -6.94 -5.68
CA VAL A 228 4.28 -7.00 -4.60
C VAL A 228 3.50 -8.32 -4.58
N ARG A 229 3.67 -9.20 -5.58
CA ARG A 229 2.97 -10.50 -5.59
C ARG A 229 3.34 -11.36 -4.39
N ASP A 230 2.34 -12.04 -3.84
CA ASP A 230 2.45 -12.86 -2.62
C ASP A 230 2.85 -12.03 -1.39
N ASN A 231 2.51 -10.73 -1.40
CA ASN A 231 2.70 -9.81 -0.27
C ASN A 231 1.37 -9.08 0.00
N PRO A 232 0.46 -9.71 0.79
CA PRO A 232 -0.90 -9.20 0.96
C PRO A 232 -0.99 -7.79 1.55
N ALA A 233 -0.04 -7.39 2.40
CA ALA A 233 -0.04 -6.05 3.00
C ALA A 233 0.27 -4.96 1.98
N LEU A 234 1.31 -5.17 1.14
CA LEU A 234 1.63 -4.24 0.06
C LEU A 234 0.60 -4.28 -1.06
N GLU A 235 0.08 -5.46 -1.43
CA GLU A 235 -1.01 -5.58 -2.41
C GLU A 235 -2.24 -4.78 -1.99
N ARG A 236 -2.66 -4.87 -0.72
CA ARG A 236 -3.78 -4.06 -0.20
C ARG A 236 -3.49 -2.57 -0.30
N SER A 237 -2.27 -2.13 -0.04
CA SER A 237 -1.88 -0.72 -0.15
C SER A 237 -1.91 -0.23 -1.60
N VAL A 238 -1.44 -1.05 -2.56
CA VAL A 238 -1.56 -0.77 -4.01
C VAL A 238 -3.03 -0.70 -4.42
N MET A 239 -3.83 -1.69 -4.02
CA MET A 239 -5.25 -1.77 -4.34
C MET A 239 -6.01 -0.56 -3.81
N MET A 240 -5.72 -0.11 -2.59
CA MET A 240 -6.30 1.10 -2.01
C MET A 240 -5.97 2.34 -2.86
N CYS A 241 -4.71 2.55 -3.22
CA CYS A 241 -4.30 3.69 -4.05
C CYS A 241 -4.97 3.68 -5.44
N ASN A 242 -5.01 2.52 -6.08
CA ASN A 242 -5.64 2.36 -7.40
C ASN A 242 -7.15 2.53 -7.30
N GLY A 243 -7.79 1.93 -6.29
CA GLY A 243 -9.22 2.05 -6.02
C GLY A 243 -9.64 3.50 -5.79
N VAL A 244 -8.88 4.28 -5.01
CA VAL A 244 -9.13 5.72 -4.83
C VAL A 244 -9.03 6.47 -6.15
N SER A 245 -8.02 6.17 -6.96
CA SER A 245 -7.81 6.82 -8.26
C SER A 245 -8.94 6.52 -9.23
N GLN A 246 -9.38 5.26 -9.33
CA GLN A 246 -10.51 4.86 -10.17
C GLN A 246 -11.82 5.43 -9.64
N TRP A 247 -12.04 5.41 -8.33
CA TRP A 247 -13.23 5.96 -7.71
C TRP A 247 -13.39 7.45 -8.02
N VAL A 248 -12.31 8.24 -7.94
CA VAL A 248 -12.33 9.65 -8.37
C VAL A 248 -12.76 9.79 -9.83
N GLN A 249 -12.20 8.97 -10.72
CA GLN A 249 -12.52 9.00 -12.15
C GLN A 249 -14.00 8.64 -12.39
N LEU A 250 -14.47 7.56 -11.79
CA LEU A 250 -15.84 7.06 -11.93
C LEU A 250 -16.86 8.00 -11.32
N MET A 251 -16.56 8.64 -10.18
CA MET A 251 -17.45 9.63 -9.56
C MET A 251 -17.62 10.89 -10.41
N ILE A 252 -16.57 11.30 -11.14
CA ILE A 252 -16.69 12.37 -12.13
C ILE A 252 -17.51 11.87 -13.33
N LEU A 253 -17.17 10.70 -13.88
CA LEU A 253 -17.81 10.16 -15.07
C LEU A 253 -19.25 9.68 -14.85
N SER A 254 -19.69 9.46 -13.61
CA SER A 254 -21.08 9.10 -13.30
C SER A 254 -22.04 10.27 -13.57
N ARG A 255 -21.56 11.53 -13.54
CA ARG A 255 -22.41 12.70 -13.76
C ARG A 255 -22.66 12.96 -15.25
N HIS A 256 -23.92 13.22 -15.58
CA HIS A 256 -24.39 13.36 -16.95
C HIS A 256 -23.97 14.68 -17.60
N THR A 257 -24.07 15.80 -16.88
CA THR A 257 -23.77 17.13 -17.44
C THR A 257 -22.36 17.59 -17.10
N ALA A 258 -21.74 18.38 -17.98
CA ALA A 258 -20.41 18.95 -17.75
C ALA A 258 -20.35 19.81 -16.48
N GLN A 259 -21.43 20.52 -16.15
CA GLN A 259 -21.54 21.33 -14.94
C GLN A 259 -21.51 20.47 -13.66
N GLN A 260 -22.27 19.37 -13.62
CA GLN A 260 -22.25 18.44 -12.48
C GLN A 260 -20.88 17.76 -12.36
N ARG A 261 -20.26 17.39 -13.49
CA ARG A 261 -18.88 16.86 -13.49
C ARG A 261 -17.89 17.86 -12.91
N ALA A 262 -17.98 19.12 -13.28
CA ALA A 262 -17.11 20.19 -12.78
C ALA A 262 -17.28 20.42 -11.26
N GLN A 263 -18.49 20.27 -10.72
CA GLN A 263 -18.76 20.33 -9.28
C GLN A 263 -18.07 19.18 -8.53
N VAL A 264 -18.22 17.94 -9.01
CA VAL A 264 -17.55 16.77 -8.40
C VAL A 264 -16.03 16.87 -8.52
N PHE A 265 -15.52 17.33 -9.66
CA PHE A 265 -14.09 17.59 -9.86
C PHE A 265 -13.57 18.60 -8.82
N THR A 266 -14.28 19.73 -8.66
CA THR A 266 -13.95 20.78 -7.69
C THR A 266 -13.94 20.23 -6.26
N LYS A 267 -14.93 19.39 -5.91
CA LYS A 267 -14.98 18.71 -4.61
C LYS A 267 -13.72 17.88 -4.35
N PHE A 268 -13.26 17.08 -5.31
CA PHE A 268 -12.04 16.29 -5.15
C PHE A 268 -10.77 17.14 -5.07
N ILE A 269 -10.73 18.33 -5.67
CA ILE A 269 -9.63 19.28 -5.44
C ILE A 269 -9.62 19.76 -3.99
N HIS A 270 -10.78 20.05 -3.39
CA HIS A 270 -10.86 20.40 -1.97
C HIS A 270 -10.43 19.22 -1.07
N VAL A 271 -10.83 17.98 -1.42
CA VAL A 271 -10.37 16.77 -0.72
C VAL A 271 -8.85 16.67 -0.79
N ALA A 272 -8.25 16.87 -1.96
CA ALA A 272 -6.80 16.83 -2.14
C ALA A 272 -6.09 17.93 -1.32
N GLN A 273 -6.63 19.15 -1.27
CA GLN A 273 -6.12 20.21 -0.40
C GLN A 273 -6.16 19.80 1.08
N LYS A 274 -7.22 19.13 1.54
CA LYS A 274 -7.28 18.60 2.91
C LYS A 274 -6.30 17.46 3.16
N LEU A 275 -6.16 16.51 2.23
CA LEU A 275 -5.16 15.45 2.32
C LEU A 275 -3.74 16.02 2.47
N ARG A 276 -3.42 17.10 1.73
CA ARG A 276 -2.17 17.84 1.89
C ARG A 276 -2.04 18.45 3.29
N SER A 277 -3.10 19.07 3.83
CA SER A 277 -3.08 19.64 5.19
C SER A 277 -2.93 18.58 6.29
N LEU A 278 -3.49 17.39 6.07
CA LEU A 278 -3.35 16.21 6.94
C LEU A 278 -2.00 15.50 6.78
N GLN A 279 -1.12 15.99 5.90
CA GLN A 279 0.18 15.38 5.57
C GLN A 279 0.05 13.92 5.08
N ASN A 280 -1.09 13.57 4.47
CA ASN A 280 -1.30 12.29 3.82
C ASN A 280 -0.94 12.40 2.34
N PHE A 281 0.33 12.14 2.03
CA PHE A 281 0.83 12.27 0.67
C PHE A 281 0.48 11.08 -0.22
N ASN A 282 0.25 9.89 0.35
CA ASN A 282 -0.08 8.71 -0.46
C ASN A 282 -1.47 8.84 -1.08
N THR A 283 -2.50 9.13 -0.28
CA THR A 283 -3.85 9.34 -0.81
C THR A 283 -3.93 10.62 -1.64
N LEU A 284 -3.16 11.66 -1.30
CA LEU A 284 -3.04 12.85 -2.15
C LEU A 284 -2.54 12.51 -3.56
N MET A 285 -1.55 11.62 -3.67
CA MET A 285 -1.06 11.11 -4.95
C MET A 285 -2.16 10.35 -5.70
N ALA A 286 -2.91 9.48 -5.02
CA ALA A 286 -4.01 8.73 -5.62
C ALA A 286 -5.11 9.66 -6.19
N VAL A 287 -5.60 10.61 -5.38
CA VAL A 287 -6.65 11.56 -5.82
C VAL A 287 -6.14 12.44 -6.96
N THR A 288 -4.94 13.01 -6.83
CA THR A 288 -4.38 13.90 -7.86
C THR A 288 -4.16 13.16 -9.17
N GLY A 289 -3.65 11.93 -9.12
CA GLY A 289 -3.44 11.15 -10.33
C GLY A 289 -4.74 10.66 -10.96
N GLY A 290 -5.80 10.39 -10.19
CA GLY A 290 -7.14 10.17 -10.71
C GLY A 290 -7.70 11.40 -11.45
N LEU A 291 -7.51 12.60 -10.90
CA LEU A 291 -7.93 13.87 -11.53
C LEU A 291 -7.11 14.20 -12.80
N CYS A 292 -5.83 13.85 -12.81
CA CYS A 292 -4.96 14.04 -13.97
C CYS A 292 -5.06 12.89 -14.99
N HIS A 293 -5.86 11.86 -14.75
CA HIS A 293 -5.92 10.68 -15.61
C HIS A 293 -6.33 11.05 -17.05
N SER A 294 -5.92 10.22 -18.01
CA SER A 294 -6.18 10.48 -19.45
C SER A 294 -7.68 10.54 -19.78
N SER A 295 -8.49 9.73 -19.11
CA SER A 295 -9.96 9.73 -19.23
C SER A 295 -10.61 11.00 -18.69
N ILE A 296 -9.98 11.70 -17.74
CA ILE A 296 -10.54 12.93 -17.13
C ILE A 296 -9.98 14.18 -17.82
N SER A 297 -8.66 14.24 -18.05
CA SER A 297 -7.97 15.39 -18.66
C SER A 297 -8.44 15.74 -20.09
N ARG A 298 -9.07 14.78 -20.78
CA ARG A 298 -9.69 14.97 -22.10
C ARG A 298 -11.04 15.69 -22.06
N LEU A 299 -11.71 15.77 -20.90
CA LEU A 299 -13.04 16.38 -20.74
C LEU A 299 -12.94 17.92 -20.79
N LYS A 300 -12.89 18.49 -22.00
CA LYS A 300 -12.67 19.93 -22.20
C LYS A 300 -13.88 20.76 -21.81
N ASP A 301 -15.09 20.28 -22.05
CA ASP A 301 -16.30 21.02 -21.68
C ASP A 301 -16.39 21.14 -20.16
N THR A 302 -16.06 20.06 -19.46
CA THR A 302 -15.95 20.05 -17.99
C THR A 302 -14.82 20.96 -17.50
N SER A 303 -13.62 20.85 -18.09
CA SER A 303 -12.45 21.64 -17.67
C SER A 303 -12.65 23.16 -17.85
N ASN A 304 -13.39 23.58 -18.88
CA ASN A 304 -13.68 25.00 -19.14
C ASN A 304 -14.64 25.61 -18.11
N LEU A 305 -15.38 24.78 -17.37
CA LEU A 305 -16.29 25.21 -16.30
C LEU A 305 -15.61 25.25 -14.93
N LEU A 306 -14.35 24.82 -14.82
CA LEU A 306 -13.62 24.85 -13.56
C LEU A 306 -13.20 26.29 -13.21
N PRO A 307 -13.40 26.72 -11.95
CA PRO A 307 -12.88 28.00 -11.49
C PRO A 307 -11.34 28.10 -11.63
N PRO A 308 -10.78 29.31 -11.88
CA PRO A 308 -9.34 29.49 -12.05
C PRO A 308 -8.51 29.07 -10.83
N ASP A 309 -9.03 29.32 -9.63
CA ASP A 309 -8.47 28.93 -8.34
C ASP A 309 -8.39 27.41 -8.16
N VAL A 310 -9.42 26.68 -8.61
CA VAL A 310 -9.43 25.20 -8.62
C VAL A 310 -8.37 24.65 -9.58
N THR A 311 -8.26 25.24 -10.78
CA THR A 311 -7.25 24.84 -11.77
C THR A 311 -5.82 25.13 -11.27
N LYS A 312 -5.62 26.27 -10.60
CA LYS A 312 -4.36 26.62 -9.96
C LYS A 312 -3.99 25.62 -8.86
N ALA A 313 -4.93 25.27 -7.99
CA ALA A 313 -4.71 24.28 -6.93
C ALA A 313 -4.30 22.91 -7.49
N LEU A 314 -4.94 22.45 -8.57
CA LEU A 314 -4.54 21.21 -9.26
C LEU A 314 -3.10 21.27 -9.77
N SER A 315 -2.70 22.40 -10.38
CA SER A 315 -1.34 22.60 -10.87
C SER A 315 -0.32 22.56 -9.73
N GLU A 316 -0.59 23.23 -8.62
CA GLU A 316 0.29 23.24 -7.44
C GLU A 316 0.47 21.83 -6.85
N MET A 317 -0.61 21.04 -6.77
CA MET A 317 -0.54 19.64 -6.30
C MET A 317 0.23 18.75 -7.28
N THR A 318 0.03 18.95 -8.59
CA THR A 318 0.78 18.21 -9.63
C THR A 318 2.27 18.54 -9.59
N GLU A 319 2.64 19.79 -9.33
CA GLU A 319 4.04 20.20 -9.18
C GLU A 319 4.67 19.65 -7.90
N LEU A 320 3.94 19.66 -6.78
CA LEU A 320 4.37 19.05 -5.52
C LEU A 320 4.67 17.57 -5.68
N LEU A 321 3.79 16.84 -6.37
CA LEU A 321 3.87 15.38 -6.58
C LEU A 321 4.69 14.98 -7.81
N SER A 322 5.33 15.94 -8.48
CA SER A 322 6.07 15.67 -9.71
C SER A 322 7.22 14.69 -9.48
N SER A 323 7.38 13.71 -10.36
CA SER A 323 8.51 12.77 -10.35
C SER A 323 9.84 13.40 -10.80
N ARG A 324 9.83 14.68 -11.21
CA ARG A 324 11.03 15.45 -11.57
C ARG A 324 12.06 15.40 -10.44
N SER A 325 13.33 15.20 -10.82
CA SER A 325 14.45 15.11 -9.89
C SER A 325 14.22 14.11 -8.74
N ASN A 326 13.59 12.96 -9.04
CA ASN A 326 13.25 11.91 -8.09
C ASN A 326 12.36 12.41 -6.93
N TYR A 327 11.26 13.09 -7.27
CA TYR A 327 10.28 13.60 -6.32
C TYR A 327 10.87 14.64 -5.34
N SER A 328 11.77 15.52 -5.80
CA SER A 328 12.48 16.47 -4.94
C SER A 328 11.55 17.41 -4.17
N ASN A 329 10.46 17.87 -4.80
CA ASN A 329 9.48 18.75 -4.17
C ASN A 329 8.74 18.03 -3.03
N TYR A 330 8.20 16.84 -3.31
CA TYR A 330 7.59 15.97 -2.31
C TYR A 330 8.55 15.70 -1.16
N ARG A 331 9.78 15.26 -1.43
CA ARG A 331 10.77 14.93 -0.39
C ARG A 331 11.08 16.12 0.50
N ARG A 332 11.28 17.31 -0.07
CA ARG A 332 11.53 18.54 0.70
C ARG A 332 10.37 18.81 1.66
N VAL A 333 9.14 18.83 1.17
CA VAL A 333 7.95 19.09 2.00
C VAL A 333 7.75 17.97 3.04
N TYR A 334 7.91 16.71 2.65
CA TYR A 334 7.76 15.55 3.54
C TYR A 334 8.77 15.54 4.70
N ASN A 335 9.97 16.06 4.47
CA ASN A 335 11.02 16.18 5.51
C ASN A 335 10.77 17.36 6.46
N GLU A 336 10.05 18.40 6.01
CA GLU A 336 9.62 19.53 6.84
C GLU A 336 8.41 19.15 7.73
N CYS A 337 7.69 18.07 7.40
CA CYS A 337 6.50 17.60 8.12
C CYS A 337 6.83 16.92 9.46
N THR A 338 6.08 17.31 10.50
CA THR A 338 6.14 16.76 11.86
C THR A 338 4.79 16.20 12.31
N GLY A 339 4.80 15.16 13.15
CA GLY A 339 3.60 14.53 13.69
C GLY A 339 3.05 13.46 12.75
N PHE A 340 1.71 13.37 12.65
CA PHE A 340 1.04 12.43 11.76
C PHE A 340 1.36 12.75 10.30
N LYS A 341 1.91 11.77 9.57
CA LYS A 341 2.16 11.84 8.13
C LYS A 341 2.10 10.47 7.49
N VAL A 342 1.62 10.42 6.24
CA VAL A 342 1.58 9.19 5.45
C VAL A 342 2.49 9.34 4.23
N PRO A 343 3.56 8.54 4.09
CA PRO A 343 4.49 8.65 2.99
C PRO A 343 3.91 8.12 1.68
N ILE A 344 4.39 8.62 0.54
CA ILE A 344 4.13 7.98 -0.76
C ILE A 344 4.96 6.70 -0.80
N LEU A 345 4.35 5.57 -0.45
CA LEU A 345 5.07 4.32 -0.16
C LEU A 345 5.97 3.90 -1.34
N GLY A 346 5.48 4.05 -2.57
CA GLY A 346 6.23 3.74 -3.79
C GLY A 346 7.56 4.48 -3.95
N VAL A 347 7.66 5.72 -3.44
CA VAL A 347 8.91 6.50 -3.50
C VAL A 347 9.97 5.89 -2.58
N HIS A 348 9.58 5.52 -1.36
CA HIS A 348 10.49 4.91 -0.38
C HIS A 348 10.85 3.48 -0.75
N LEU A 349 9.89 2.71 -1.31
CA LEU A 349 10.14 1.37 -1.85
C LEU A 349 11.18 1.41 -2.98
N LYS A 350 11.10 2.40 -3.89
CA LYS A 350 12.11 2.61 -4.94
C LYS A 350 13.50 2.88 -4.34
N ASP A 351 13.58 3.64 -3.26
CA ASP A 351 14.85 3.92 -2.58
C ASP A 351 15.43 2.66 -1.93
N LEU A 352 14.60 1.80 -1.33
CA LEU A 352 15.04 0.51 -0.78
C LEU A 352 15.60 -0.42 -1.86
N ILE A 353 14.96 -0.51 -3.03
CA ILE A 353 15.51 -1.29 -4.16
C ILE A 353 16.85 -0.68 -4.61
N SER A 354 16.90 0.65 -4.76
CA SER A 354 18.12 1.36 -5.17
C SER A 354 19.29 1.09 -4.22
N LEU A 355 19.04 1.12 -2.91
CA LEU A 355 20.03 0.78 -1.88
C LEU A 355 20.44 -0.69 -1.92
N ASN A 356 19.49 -1.60 -2.12
CA ASN A 356 19.78 -3.03 -2.18
C ASN A 356 20.64 -3.40 -3.39
N GLU A 357 20.40 -2.79 -4.55
CA GLU A 357 21.20 -3.02 -5.75
C GLU A 357 22.55 -2.30 -5.74
N ALA A 358 22.65 -1.16 -5.05
CA ALA A 358 23.88 -0.36 -4.99
C ALA A 358 24.98 -0.99 -4.13
N LEU A 359 24.62 -1.76 -3.10
CA LEU A 359 25.55 -2.30 -2.11
C LEU A 359 25.53 -3.84 -2.12
N PRO A 360 26.70 -4.51 -2.12
CA PRO A 360 26.76 -5.97 -2.02
C PRO A 360 26.42 -6.43 -0.60
N ASP A 361 25.84 -7.63 -0.48
CA ASP A 361 25.52 -8.25 0.83
C ASP A 361 26.76 -8.66 1.60
N TYR A 362 27.82 -9.05 0.89
CA TYR A 362 29.10 -9.50 1.45
C TYR A 362 30.27 -8.64 0.95
N ILE A 363 31.27 -8.48 1.81
CA ILE A 363 32.58 -7.90 1.55
C ILE A 363 33.59 -9.05 1.69
N ASP A 364 34.47 -9.21 0.71
CA ASP A 364 35.50 -10.27 0.68
C ASP A 364 34.93 -11.70 0.84
N GLU A 365 33.74 -11.97 0.28
CA GLU A 365 33.01 -13.28 0.25
C GLU A 365 32.57 -13.89 1.60
N GLU A 366 33.17 -13.50 2.74
CA GLU A 366 32.84 -14.10 4.05
C GLU A 366 32.25 -13.10 5.07
N LYS A 367 32.40 -11.78 4.84
CA LYS A 367 31.99 -10.76 5.82
C LYS A 367 30.72 -10.05 5.38
N ILE A 368 29.72 -10.03 6.24
CA ILE A 368 28.45 -9.33 6.02
C ILE A 368 28.71 -7.82 5.97
N ASN A 369 28.16 -7.16 4.95
CA ASN A 369 28.23 -5.70 4.80
C ASN A 369 27.29 -5.01 5.79
N LEU A 370 27.82 -4.61 6.95
CA LEU A 370 27.04 -3.95 8.00
C LEU A 370 26.57 -2.56 7.59
N SER A 371 27.27 -1.89 6.66
CA SER A 371 26.84 -0.59 6.14
C SER A 371 25.56 -0.72 5.31
N LYS A 372 25.45 -1.75 4.47
CA LYS A 372 24.21 -2.06 3.73
C LYS A 372 23.04 -2.30 4.68
N LEU A 373 23.23 -3.17 5.67
CA LEU A 373 22.20 -3.48 6.66
C LEU A 373 21.77 -2.24 7.44
N GLN A 374 22.72 -1.38 7.84
CA GLN A 374 22.42 -0.14 8.55
C GLN A 374 21.60 0.83 7.71
N HIS A 375 21.91 1.00 6.42
CA HIS A 375 21.14 1.89 5.55
C HIS A 375 19.71 1.37 5.33
N LEU A 376 19.56 0.09 5.02
CA LEU A 376 18.23 -0.52 4.87
C LEU A 376 17.44 -0.47 6.18
N TYR A 377 18.10 -0.77 7.31
CA TYR A 377 17.53 -0.66 8.64
C TYR A 377 16.98 0.73 8.91
N SER A 378 17.79 1.78 8.70
CA SER A 378 17.37 3.15 8.99
C SER A 378 16.13 3.53 8.18
N ASN A 379 16.11 3.25 6.88
CA ASN A 379 14.96 3.57 6.03
C ASN A 379 13.69 2.79 6.43
N ILE A 380 13.81 1.48 6.72
CA ILE A 380 12.66 0.67 7.16
C ILE A 380 12.19 1.10 8.54
N ASN A 381 13.11 1.34 9.47
CA ASN A 381 12.79 1.77 10.82
C ASN A 381 12.11 3.14 10.83
N ASP A 382 12.51 4.07 9.95
CA ASP A 382 11.85 5.36 9.80
C ASP A 382 10.40 5.21 9.31
N LEU A 383 10.11 4.25 8.42
CA LEU A 383 8.74 3.93 8.01
C LEU A 383 7.93 3.30 9.15
N LEU A 384 8.49 2.32 9.86
CA LEU A 384 7.82 1.65 10.97
C LEU A 384 7.57 2.58 12.15
N ALA A 385 8.44 3.56 12.40
CA ALA A 385 8.25 4.56 13.45
C ALA A 385 6.96 5.38 13.25
N LEU A 386 6.50 5.54 12.01
CA LEU A 386 5.24 6.23 11.69
C LEU A 386 4.00 5.43 12.12
N HIS A 387 4.12 4.11 12.32
CA HIS A 387 2.99 3.27 12.72
C HIS A 387 2.50 3.59 14.14
N SER A 388 3.36 4.19 14.97
CA SER A 388 3.03 4.62 16.32
C SER A 388 2.34 5.98 16.39
N CYS A 389 2.17 6.68 15.26
CA CYS A 389 1.47 7.96 15.23
C CYS A 389 -0.04 7.77 15.39
N THR A 390 -0.67 8.61 16.22
CA THR A 390 -2.13 8.68 16.32
C THR A 390 -2.68 9.64 15.27
N PRO A 391 -3.64 9.21 14.42
CA PRO A 391 -4.32 10.11 13.49
C PRO A 391 -5.03 11.26 14.24
N PRO A 392 -4.99 12.51 13.73
CA PRO A 392 -5.61 13.66 14.40
C PRO A 392 -7.14 13.75 14.21
N PHE A 393 -7.77 12.70 13.67
CA PHE A 393 -9.18 12.65 13.31
C PHE A 393 -9.83 11.34 13.78
N GLU A 394 -11.14 11.38 13.99
CA GLU A 394 -11.95 10.20 14.32
C GLU A 394 -12.69 9.69 13.09
N ALA A 395 -12.63 8.38 12.84
CA ALA A 395 -13.33 7.78 11.72
C ALA A 395 -14.70 7.24 12.13
N ASN A 396 -15.73 7.62 11.38
CA ASN A 396 -17.06 7.03 11.51
C ASN A 396 -17.09 5.68 10.79
N LYS A 397 -17.42 4.60 11.53
CA LYS A 397 -17.46 3.24 10.99
C LYS A 397 -18.42 3.06 9.81
N ASP A 398 -19.56 3.75 9.82
CA ASP A 398 -20.57 3.61 8.77
C ASP A 398 -20.08 4.24 7.46
N LEU A 399 -19.39 5.38 7.53
CA LEU A 399 -18.70 5.98 6.37
C LEU A 399 -17.52 5.14 5.88
N LEU A 400 -16.78 4.51 6.80
CA LEU A 400 -15.71 3.59 6.42
C LEU A 400 -16.24 2.39 5.64
N HIS A 401 -17.36 1.78 6.06
CA HIS A 401 -17.96 0.67 5.33
C HIS A 401 -18.39 1.10 3.92
N LEU A 402 -18.99 2.29 3.81
CA LEU A 402 -19.39 2.87 2.53
C LEU A 402 -18.19 3.08 1.59
N LEU A 403 -17.14 3.73 2.08
CA LEU A 403 -15.94 3.99 1.28
C LEU A 403 -15.23 2.70 0.93
N THR A 404 -15.10 1.75 1.87
CA THR A 404 -14.46 0.45 1.61
C THR A 404 -15.14 -0.25 0.43
N LEU A 405 -16.47 -0.36 0.45
CA LEU A 405 -17.22 -0.98 -0.64
C LEU A 405 -17.13 -0.16 -1.95
N SER A 406 -17.09 1.16 -1.86
CA SER A 406 -16.98 2.04 -3.05
C SER A 406 -15.61 1.93 -3.74
N LEU A 407 -14.55 1.66 -2.97
CA LEU A 407 -13.18 1.55 -3.45
C LEU A 407 -12.83 0.15 -3.97
N ASP A 408 -13.63 -0.86 -3.62
CA ASP A 408 -13.49 -2.24 -4.11
C ASP A 408 -13.87 -2.40 -5.59
N LEU A 409 -14.43 -1.35 -6.21
CA LEU A 409 -14.85 -1.37 -7.60
C LEU A 409 -13.65 -1.39 -8.53
N TYR A 410 -13.66 -2.35 -9.45
CA TYR A 410 -12.64 -2.48 -10.47
C TYR A 410 -13.22 -2.22 -11.85
N TYR A 411 -12.57 -1.32 -12.57
CA TYR A 411 -12.77 -1.08 -14.00
C TYR A 411 -11.42 -1.17 -14.69
N THR A 412 -11.45 -1.64 -15.93
CA THR A 412 -10.31 -1.57 -16.83
C THR A 412 -10.10 -0.15 -17.33
N GLU A 413 -8.86 0.19 -17.68
CA GLU A 413 -8.53 1.50 -18.25
C GLU A 413 -9.34 1.81 -19.51
N ASP A 414 -9.58 0.79 -20.34
CA ASP A 414 -10.38 0.91 -21.56
C ASP A 414 -11.85 1.23 -21.25
N GLU A 415 -12.47 0.58 -20.27
CA GLU A 415 -13.84 0.88 -19.86
C GLU A 415 -14.00 2.31 -19.33
N ILE A 416 -13.06 2.76 -18.48
CA ILE A 416 -13.07 4.14 -17.98
C ILE A 416 -12.90 5.13 -19.13
N TYR A 417 -12.05 4.80 -20.11
CA TYR A 417 -11.84 5.64 -21.28
C TYR A 417 -13.08 5.69 -22.18
N GLU A 418 -13.76 4.57 -22.42
CA GLU A 418 -15.02 4.52 -23.17
C GLU A 418 -16.15 5.30 -22.47
N LEU A 419 -16.26 5.19 -21.14
CA LEU A 419 -17.19 6.02 -20.36
C LEU A 419 -16.92 7.52 -20.57
N SER A 420 -15.64 7.92 -20.53
CA SER A 420 -15.26 9.31 -20.82
C SER A 420 -15.62 9.73 -22.25
N TYR A 421 -15.36 8.86 -23.23
CA TYR A 421 -15.67 9.14 -24.62
C TYR A 421 -17.17 9.30 -24.85
N ALA A 422 -17.99 8.48 -24.20
CA ALA A 422 -19.44 8.58 -24.22
C ALA A 422 -19.95 9.90 -23.61
N LYS A 423 -19.28 10.45 -22.58
CA LYS A 423 -19.66 11.74 -21.98
C LYS A 423 -19.27 12.95 -22.82
N GLU A 424 -18.09 12.94 -23.43
CA GLU A 424 -17.60 14.01 -24.30
C GLU A 424 -16.88 13.42 -25.53
N PRO A 425 -17.60 13.19 -26.66
CA PRO A 425 -17.00 12.69 -27.90
C PRO A 425 -15.98 13.66 -28.48
N LYS A 426 -14.98 13.16 -29.23
CA LYS A 426 -13.97 14.03 -29.87
C LYS A 426 -14.61 15.00 -30.86
N ASN A 427 -14.47 16.30 -30.61
CA ASN A 427 -14.83 17.33 -31.56
C ASN A 427 -13.68 17.51 -32.59
N PRO A 428 -13.88 17.26 -33.89
CA PRO A 428 -12.80 17.30 -34.90
C PRO A 428 -12.18 18.70 -35.12
N LYS A 429 -12.70 19.75 -34.47
CA LYS A 429 -12.26 21.14 -34.63
C LYS A 429 -11.23 21.64 -33.60
N VAL A 430 -10.82 20.83 -32.63
CA VAL A 430 -9.90 21.27 -31.55
C VAL A 430 -8.56 20.56 -31.69
N GLN A 431 -7.48 21.32 -31.93
CA GLN A 431 -6.12 20.79 -31.93
C GLN A 431 -5.75 20.24 -30.54
N PRO A 432 -5.00 19.12 -30.46
CA PRO A 432 -4.57 18.56 -29.18
C PRO A 432 -3.53 19.48 -28.53
N VAL A 433 -3.88 20.09 -27.39
CA VAL A 433 -2.89 20.68 -26.48
C VAL A 433 -2.01 19.55 -25.95
N ALA A 434 -0.69 19.80 -25.88
CA ALA A 434 0.30 18.82 -25.44
C ALA A 434 -0.13 18.14 -24.12
N PRO A 435 -0.06 16.81 -24.02
CA PRO A 435 -0.44 16.11 -22.79
C PRO A 435 0.48 16.54 -21.65
N VAL A 436 -0.07 17.17 -20.62
CA VAL A 436 0.60 17.29 -19.33
C VAL A 436 0.82 15.85 -18.86
N LYS A 437 2.08 15.41 -18.70
CA LYS A 437 2.36 14.09 -18.15
C LYS A 437 1.71 14.03 -16.77
N PRO A 438 0.69 13.18 -16.55
CA PRO A 438 0.07 13.08 -15.24
C PRO A 438 1.10 12.55 -14.23
N PRO A 439 0.99 12.91 -12.95
CA PRO A 439 1.68 12.17 -11.91
C PRO A 439 1.22 10.70 -12.00
N VAL A 440 2.15 9.80 -12.27
CA VAL A 440 1.86 8.37 -12.46
C VAL A 440 1.56 7.77 -11.09
N VAL A 441 0.31 7.36 -10.88
CA VAL A 441 -0.10 6.70 -9.62
C VAL A 441 0.44 5.27 -9.59
N ALA A 442 1.01 4.89 -8.46
CA ALA A 442 1.30 3.50 -8.10
C ALA A 442 2.03 2.64 -9.16
N GLU A 443 2.97 3.22 -9.92
CA GLU A 443 3.79 2.48 -10.90
C GLU A 443 4.52 1.26 -10.27
N TRP A 444 4.82 1.38 -8.97
CA TRP A 444 5.46 0.35 -8.14
C TRP A 444 4.61 -0.91 -7.90
N GLY A 445 3.30 -0.85 -8.15
CA GLY A 445 2.34 -1.94 -8.02
C GLY A 445 1.81 -2.48 -9.36
N SER A 446 2.46 -2.14 -10.48
CA SER A 446 2.03 -2.58 -11.82
C SER A 446 1.91 -4.11 -11.89
N GLY A 447 0.73 -4.61 -12.27
CA GLY A 447 0.45 -6.04 -12.39
C GLY A 447 -0.26 -6.69 -11.19
N VAL A 448 -0.66 -5.90 -10.18
CA VAL A 448 -1.70 -6.28 -9.22
C VAL A 448 -3.05 -6.11 -9.90
N THR A 449 -3.66 -7.22 -10.29
CA THR A 449 -5.10 -7.21 -10.59
C THR A 449 -5.83 -7.28 -9.26
N PRO A 450 -6.82 -6.41 -9.00
CA PRO A 450 -7.61 -6.51 -7.79
C PRO A 450 -8.37 -7.83 -7.82
N ARG A 451 -7.87 -8.79 -7.05
CA ARG A 451 -8.54 -10.05 -6.77
C ARG A 451 -9.05 -9.96 -5.35
N LEU A 452 -10.16 -9.25 -5.17
CA LEU A 452 -10.90 -9.35 -3.92
C LEU A 452 -11.52 -10.75 -3.87
N ASP A 453 -11.23 -11.48 -2.81
CA ASP A 453 -11.86 -12.76 -2.60
C ASP A 453 -13.38 -12.57 -2.37
N PRO A 454 -14.24 -13.52 -2.81
CA PRO A 454 -15.68 -13.39 -2.66
C PRO A 454 -16.15 -13.21 -1.21
N ASP A 455 -15.41 -13.74 -0.25
CA ASP A 455 -15.75 -13.68 1.18
C ASP A 455 -15.56 -12.26 1.75
N THR A 456 -14.50 -11.57 1.32
CA THR A 456 -14.18 -10.18 1.64
C THR A 456 -15.22 -9.25 1.05
N ILE A 457 -15.61 -9.45 -0.23
CA ILE A 457 -16.71 -8.69 -0.84
C ILE A 457 -18.00 -8.92 -0.06
N SER A 458 -18.35 -10.17 0.24
CA SER A 458 -19.56 -10.49 1.02
C SER A 458 -19.56 -9.82 2.39
N LYS A 459 -18.41 -9.81 3.06
CA LYS A 459 -18.22 -9.12 4.34
C LYS A 459 -18.42 -7.61 4.22
N HIS A 460 -17.81 -6.96 3.22
CA HIS A 460 -17.96 -5.52 3.00
C HIS A 460 -19.39 -5.14 2.65
N VAL A 461 -20.07 -5.94 1.81
CA VAL A 461 -21.49 -5.75 1.51
C VAL A 461 -22.35 -5.87 2.76
N LYS A 462 -22.14 -6.90 3.58
CA LYS A 462 -22.87 -7.07 4.84
C LYS A 462 -22.68 -5.86 5.76
N GLN A 463 -21.44 -5.40 5.94
CA GLN A 463 -21.12 -4.23 6.76
C GLN A 463 -21.78 -2.95 6.25
N MET A 464 -21.84 -2.77 4.92
CA MET A 464 -22.52 -1.63 4.30
C MET A 464 -24.04 -1.69 4.52
N VAL A 465 -24.66 -2.86 4.29
CA VAL A 465 -26.11 -3.06 4.52
C VAL A 465 -26.46 -2.80 5.99
N ASP A 466 -25.64 -3.29 6.92
CA ASP A 466 -25.80 -3.03 8.36
C ASP A 466 -25.75 -1.53 8.68
N SER A 467 -24.80 -0.80 8.06
CA SER A 467 -24.67 0.64 8.23
C SER A 467 -25.82 1.43 7.59
N ILE A 468 -26.36 1.00 6.44
CA ILE A 468 -27.55 1.61 5.84
C ILE A 468 -28.75 1.43 6.76
N MET A 469 -29.04 0.18 7.16
CA MET A 469 -30.19 -0.12 8.02
C MET A 469 -30.14 0.67 9.32
N LYS A 470 -28.97 0.69 9.97
CA LYS A 470 -28.79 1.45 11.22
C LYS A 470 -29.08 2.95 11.08
N ASN A 471 -28.85 3.56 9.91
CA ASN A 471 -28.97 5.00 9.72
C ASN A 471 -30.31 5.43 9.07
N TYR A 472 -30.95 4.55 8.28
CA TYR A 472 -32.12 4.89 7.46
C TYR A 472 -33.38 4.05 7.76
N ASP A 473 -33.26 2.89 8.42
CA ASP A 473 -34.42 2.13 8.91
C ASP A 473 -34.87 2.70 10.27
N HIS A 474 -35.69 3.75 10.21
CA HIS A 474 -36.14 4.48 11.40
C HIS A 474 -37.15 3.71 12.26
N ASN A 475 -37.90 2.80 11.67
CA ASN A 475 -38.96 2.02 12.32
C ASN A 475 -38.56 0.56 12.62
N GLN A 476 -37.34 0.15 12.25
CA GLN A 476 -36.79 -1.19 12.46
C GLN A 476 -37.64 -2.30 11.83
N ASP A 477 -38.28 -2.00 10.70
CA ASP A 477 -39.12 -2.96 9.98
C ASP A 477 -38.36 -3.72 8.89
N GLY A 478 -37.08 -3.39 8.67
CA GLY A 478 -36.23 -3.98 7.65
C GLY A 478 -36.34 -3.34 6.26
N TYR A 479 -37.05 -2.21 6.14
CA TYR A 479 -37.24 -1.48 4.89
C TYR A 479 -36.73 -0.03 4.99
N ILE A 480 -36.32 0.52 3.85
CA ILE A 480 -36.01 1.95 3.71
C ILE A 480 -36.76 2.53 2.51
N SER A 481 -36.89 3.86 2.47
CA SER A 481 -37.45 4.55 1.30
C SER A 481 -36.59 4.34 0.07
N LEU A 482 -37.21 4.01 -1.06
CA LEU A 482 -36.51 3.83 -2.33
C LEU A 482 -35.77 5.12 -2.76
N GLU A 483 -36.37 6.30 -2.54
CA GLU A 483 -35.74 7.59 -2.87
C GLU A 483 -34.48 7.86 -2.04
N GLU A 484 -34.45 7.42 -0.78
CA GLU A 484 -33.27 7.55 0.07
C GLU A 484 -32.19 6.57 -0.36
N PHE A 485 -32.60 5.35 -0.71
CA PHE A 485 -31.68 4.34 -1.25
C PHE A 485 -31.06 4.79 -2.56
N GLU A 486 -31.81 5.38 -3.50
CA GLU A 486 -31.29 5.90 -4.76
C GLU A 486 -30.20 6.96 -4.55
N LYS A 487 -30.34 7.80 -3.52
CA LYS A 487 -29.30 8.78 -3.15
C LYS A 487 -28.03 8.13 -2.62
N ILE A 488 -28.15 7.01 -1.89
CA ILE A 488 -26.98 6.23 -1.42
C ILE A 488 -26.36 5.46 -2.60
N ALA A 489 -27.19 4.85 -3.44
CA ALA A 489 -26.78 4.15 -4.65
C ALA A 489 -26.03 5.07 -5.62
N ALA A 490 -26.35 6.36 -5.65
CA ALA A 490 -25.61 7.36 -6.45
C ALA A 490 -24.13 7.51 -6.05
N ASN A 491 -23.70 6.99 -4.89
CA ASN A 491 -22.30 6.93 -4.50
C ASN A 491 -21.53 5.84 -5.24
N PHE A 492 -22.27 4.91 -5.87
CA PHE A 492 -21.74 3.79 -6.59
C PHE A 492 -22.00 4.00 -8.09
N PRO A 493 -20.98 3.84 -8.95
CA PRO A 493 -21.08 4.10 -10.38
C PRO A 493 -21.90 3.05 -11.18
N PHE A 494 -22.54 2.07 -10.53
CA PHE A 494 -23.41 1.07 -11.18
C PHE A 494 -24.89 1.36 -10.90
N SER A 495 -25.58 2.02 -11.84
CA SER A 495 -26.94 2.54 -11.60
C SER A 495 -28.10 1.65 -12.09
N PHE A 496 -27.89 0.37 -12.43
CA PHE A 496 -28.95 -0.44 -13.05
C PHE A 496 -29.04 -1.84 -12.45
N CYS A 497 -29.66 -1.96 -11.27
CA CYS A 497 -30.11 -3.24 -10.75
C CYS A 497 -31.40 -3.06 -9.93
N THR A 498 -32.42 -2.43 -10.52
CA THR A 498 -33.76 -2.40 -9.93
C THR A 498 -34.46 -3.73 -10.24
N GLN A 499 -34.73 -4.50 -9.19
CA GLN A 499 -35.73 -5.56 -9.22
C GLN A 499 -37.12 -4.95 -9.09
N GLU A 500 -38.16 -5.71 -9.45
CA GLU A 500 -39.50 -5.49 -8.92
C GLU A 500 -39.39 -5.53 -7.39
N THR A 501 -39.69 -4.41 -6.74
CA THR A 501 -39.64 -4.29 -5.28
C THR A 501 -40.82 -5.03 -4.67
N ASP A 502 -40.60 -5.75 -3.57
CA ASP A 502 -41.66 -6.45 -2.84
C ASP A 502 -42.77 -5.50 -2.33
N ARG A 503 -42.43 -4.21 -2.13
CA ARG A 503 -43.35 -3.13 -1.71
C ARG A 503 -43.14 -1.88 -2.56
N GLU A 504 -44.22 -1.27 -3.04
CA GLU A 504 -44.14 -0.02 -3.82
C GLU A 504 -43.44 1.10 -3.02
N GLY A 505 -42.35 1.64 -3.58
CA GLY A 505 -41.62 2.78 -3.01
C GLY A 505 -40.73 2.46 -1.81
N GLN A 506 -40.59 1.19 -1.42
CA GLN A 506 -39.69 0.75 -0.34
C GLN A 506 -38.75 -0.35 -0.85
N ILE A 507 -37.59 -0.50 -0.21
CA ILE A 507 -36.63 -1.55 -0.52
C ILE A 507 -36.19 -2.28 0.75
N SER A 508 -36.16 -3.61 0.70
CA SER A 508 -35.84 -4.49 1.83
C SER A 508 -34.34 -4.69 2.02
N ARG A 509 -33.97 -5.22 3.19
CA ARG A 509 -32.59 -5.61 3.52
C ARG A 509 -32.01 -6.60 2.53
N GLU A 510 -32.79 -7.58 2.12
CA GLU A 510 -32.41 -8.64 1.19
C GLU A 510 -32.23 -8.08 -0.22
N GLU A 511 -33.08 -7.15 -0.64
CA GLU A 511 -32.99 -6.46 -1.93
C GLU A 511 -31.76 -5.56 -2.01
N ILE A 512 -31.45 -4.78 -0.96
CA ILE A 512 -30.23 -3.96 -0.88
C ILE A 512 -28.99 -4.85 -0.92
N THR A 513 -28.99 -5.96 -0.16
CA THR A 513 -27.89 -6.93 -0.19
C THR A 513 -27.69 -7.47 -1.60
N SER A 514 -28.77 -7.83 -2.28
CA SER A 514 -28.76 -8.35 -3.65
C SER A 514 -28.31 -7.30 -4.67
N TYR A 515 -28.67 -6.02 -4.47
CA TYR A 515 -28.20 -4.90 -5.29
C TYR A 515 -26.68 -4.78 -5.22
N PHE A 516 -26.10 -4.69 -4.01
CA PHE A 516 -24.65 -4.56 -3.85
C PHE A 516 -23.89 -5.80 -4.30
N MET A 517 -24.36 -7.01 -3.96
CA MET A 517 -23.70 -8.25 -4.41
C MET A 517 -23.66 -8.36 -5.94
N ARG A 518 -24.74 -7.96 -6.64
CA ARG A 518 -24.77 -7.92 -8.11
C ARG A 518 -23.85 -6.84 -8.66
N GLY A 519 -23.90 -5.62 -8.13
CA GLY A 519 -23.02 -4.53 -8.56
C GLY A 519 -21.54 -4.89 -8.45
N MET A 520 -21.14 -5.47 -7.31
CA MET A 520 -19.78 -5.96 -7.09
C MET A 520 -19.43 -7.13 -8.01
N SER A 521 -20.36 -8.06 -8.25
CA SER A 521 -20.14 -9.19 -9.17
C SER A 521 -19.96 -8.75 -10.62
N VAL A 522 -20.72 -7.74 -11.07
CA VAL A 522 -20.57 -7.17 -12.42
C VAL A 522 -19.20 -6.52 -12.56
N CYS A 523 -18.77 -5.70 -11.60
CA CYS A 523 -17.43 -5.10 -11.62
C CYS A 523 -16.31 -6.15 -11.55
N ALA A 524 -16.52 -7.24 -10.80
CA ALA A 524 -15.59 -8.36 -10.75
C ALA A 524 -15.52 -9.15 -12.07
N LYS A 525 -16.65 -9.36 -12.77
CA LYS A 525 -16.73 -10.11 -14.05
C LYS A 525 -16.26 -9.30 -15.26
N LEU A 526 -16.48 -7.98 -15.26
CA LEU A 526 -15.99 -7.08 -16.30
C LEU A 526 -14.46 -7.06 -16.39
N GLY A 527 -13.77 -7.28 -15.26
CA GLY A 527 -12.33 -7.55 -15.24
C GLY A 527 -11.87 -8.84 -15.92
N TYR A 528 -12.79 -9.74 -16.31
CA TYR A 528 -12.51 -11.04 -16.95
C TYR A 528 -13.01 -11.18 -18.39
N ASN A 529 -13.85 -10.26 -18.90
CA ASN A 529 -14.56 -10.49 -20.16
C ASN A 529 -14.21 -9.47 -21.25
N PHE A 530 -13.15 -9.77 -22.00
CA PHE A 530 -12.97 -9.28 -23.37
C PHE A 530 -12.47 -10.37 -24.33
N ASN A 531 -12.98 -11.60 -24.20
CA ASN A 531 -12.81 -12.62 -25.25
C ASN A 531 -14.07 -13.39 -25.65
N ASP A 532 -15.15 -13.42 -24.86
CA ASP A 532 -16.28 -14.35 -25.14
C ASP A 532 -17.68 -13.73 -25.23
N ILE A 533 -17.82 -12.42 -25.52
CA ILE A 533 -19.15 -11.82 -25.79
C ILE A 533 -19.20 -11.24 -27.21
N LEU A 534 -18.90 -12.10 -28.20
CA LEU A 534 -19.30 -11.95 -29.60
C LEU A 534 -19.81 -13.29 -30.14
N THR A 535 -20.71 -13.93 -29.41
CA THR A 535 -21.63 -14.94 -29.95
C THR A 535 -22.71 -15.18 -28.90
N PHE A 536 -23.85 -14.50 -29.03
CA PHE A 536 -25.19 -15.05 -29.17
C PHE A 536 -26.24 -13.93 -29.10
#